data_AF-A0A849Z8L3-F1
#
_entry.id   AF-A0A849Z8L3-F1
#
_cell.length_a   1.000
_cell.length_b   1.000
_cell.length_c   1.000
_cell.angle_alpha   90.00
_cell.angle_beta   90.00
_cell.angle_gamma   90.00
#
_symmetry.space_group_name_H-M   'P 1'
#
loop_
_entity.id
_entity.type
_entity.pdbx_description
1 polymer ?
#
loop_
_entity_poly.entity_id
_entity_poly.type
_entity_poly.pdbx_seq_one_letter_code
_entity_poly.pdbx_strand_id
1 'polypeptide(L)' 'MRPECDRTRLIAELTSLLRECELPDEARTAGLTLIGYLARRMPGELASDAGVSEVQAQAKACSFSFRRVVKKRIAV' A
#
# COMPACT_ATOMS: atom_id res chain seq x y z
N MET A 1 4.55 -12.20 -11.52
CA MET A 1 3.45 -11.29 -11.13
C MET A 1 3.38 -11.25 -9.61
N ARG A 2 3.28 -10.06 -9.00
CA ARG A 2 3.17 -9.92 -7.54
C ARG A 2 1.67 -9.93 -7.21
N PRO A 3 1.13 -10.97 -6.55
CA PRO A 3 -0.32 -11.12 -6.34
C PRO A 3 -0.99 -9.91 -5.70
N GLU A 4 -0.28 -9.21 -4.80
CA GLU A 4 -0.77 -7.98 -4.16
C GLU A 4 -0.90 -6.80 -5.12
N CYS A 5 0.04 -6.65 -6.08
CA CYS A 5 -0.02 -5.60 -7.10
C CYS A 5 -1.22 -5.81 -8.04
N ASP A 6 -1.50 -7.07 -8.38
CA ASP A 6 -2.61 -7.41 -9.27
C ASP A 6 -3.96 -7.16 -8.59
N ARG A 7 -4.06 -7.45 -7.29
CA ARG A 7 -5.25 -7.17 -6.48
C ARG A 7 -5.56 -5.67 -6.39
N THR A 8 -4.55 -4.85 -6.05
CA THR A 8 -4.72 -3.40 -5.95
C THR A 8 -5.10 -2.79 -7.30
N ARG A 9 -4.49 -3.26 -8.39
CA ARG A 9 -4.86 -2.84 -9.74
C ARG A 9 -6.30 -3.19 -10.09
N LEU A 10 -6.74 -4.41 -9.78
CA LEU A 10 -8.11 -4.84 -10.03
C LEU A 10 -9.13 -4.02 -9.24
N ILE A 11 -8.83 -3.68 -7.98
CA ILE A 11 -9.66 -2.77 -7.18
C ILE A 11 -9.79 -1.41 -7.86
N ALA A 12 -8.68 -0.85 -8.37
CA ALA A 12 -8.69 0.44 -9.05
C ALA A 12 -9.53 0.40 -10.34
N GLU A 13 -9.36 -0.63 -11.17
CA GLU A 13 -10.14 -0.79 -12.41
C GLU A 13 -11.64 -0.96 -12.13
N LEU A 14 -12.02 -1.77 -11.14
CA LEU A 14 -13.43 -1.90 -10.72
C LEU A 14 -14.00 -0.58 -10.18
N THR A 15 -13.21 0.17 -9.42
CA THR A 15 -13.64 1.46 -8.86
C THR A 15 -13.89 2.49 -9.97
N SER A 16 -13.01 2.55 -10.97
CA SER A 16 -13.20 3.38 -12.17
C SER A 16 -14.47 2.99 -12.92
N LEU A 17 -14.67 1.68 -13.18
CA LEU A 17 -15.86 1.19 -13.87
C LEU A 17 -17.16 1.61 -13.17
N LEU A 18 -17.24 1.43 -11.85
CA LEU A 18 -18.42 1.80 -11.05
C LEU A 18 -18.70 3.31 -11.01
N ARG A 19 -17.67 4.14 -11.24
CA ARG A 19 -17.76 5.59 -11.26
C ARG A 19 -18.12 6.12 -12.64
N GLU A 20 -17.57 5.51 -13.68
CA GLU A 20 -17.62 6.01 -15.06
C GLU A 20 -18.81 5.46 -15.85
N CYS A 21 -19.36 4.30 -15.46
CA CYS A 21 -20.50 3.68 -16.13
C CYS A 21 -21.79 3.79 -15.31
N GLU A 22 -22.90 4.07 -16.00
CA GLU A 22 -24.22 3.76 -15.47
C GLU A 22 -24.44 2.25 -15.56
N LEU A 23 -24.68 1.65 -14.41
CA LEU A 23 -24.89 0.22 -14.25
C LEU A 23 -26.21 0.01 -13.52
N PRO A 24 -26.92 -1.10 -13.78
CA PRO A 24 -28.02 -1.53 -12.94
C PRO A 24 -27.60 -1.63 -11.46
N ASP A 25 -28.53 -1.37 -10.56
CA ASP A 25 -28.26 -1.37 -9.11
C ASP A 25 -27.69 -2.70 -8.62
N GLU A 26 -28.14 -3.83 -9.17
CA GLU A 26 -27.58 -5.14 -8.82
C GLU A 26 -26.10 -5.25 -9.21
N ALA A 27 -25.73 -4.77 -10.39
CA ALA A 27 -24.36 -4.80 -10.89
C ALA A 27 -23.44 -3.87 -10.08
N ARG A 28 -23.94 -2.68 -9.72
CA ARG A 28 -23.23 -1.74 -8.84
C ARG A 28 -23.00 -2.37 -7.46
N THR A 29 -24.03 -2.99 -6.89
CA THR A 29 -23.97 -3.66 -5.58
C THR A 29 -22.98 -4.84 -5.59
N ALA A 30 -23.00 -5.66 -6.65
CA ALA A 30 -22.07 -6.77 -6.81
C ALA A 30 -20.61 -6.28 -6.93
N GLY A 31 -20.37 -5.22 -7.71
CA GLY A 31 -19.05 -4.61 -7.86
C GLY A 31 -18.49 -4.06 -6.55
N LEU A 32 -19.30 -3.32 -5.78
CA LEU A 32 -18.91 -2.82 -4.45
C LEU A 32 -18.63 -3.97 -3.47
N THR A 33 -19.42 -5.05 -3.52
CA THR A 33 -19.21 -6.25 -2.71
C THR A 33 -17.88 -6.91 -3.04
N LEU A 34 -17.54 -7.04 -4.32
CA LEU A 34 -16.28 -7.61 -4.78
C LEU A 34 -15.08 -6.75 -4.35
N ILE A 35 -15.17 -5.41 -4.48
CA ILE A 35 -14.14 -4.50 -3.97
C ILE A 35 -13.94 -4.71 -2.47
N GLY A 36 -15.02 -4.80 -1.70
CA GLY A 36 -14.95 -5.07 -0.26
C GLY A 36 -14.30 -6.41 0.07
N TYR A 37 -14.52 -7.45 -0.73
CA TYR A 37 -13.84 -8.73 -0.59
C TYR A 37 -12.34 -8.63 -0.91
N LEU A 38 -11.97 -7.99 -2.03
CA LEU A 38 -10.58 -7.81 -2.46
C LEU A 38 -9.78 -6.89 -1.51
N ALA A 39 -10.43 -5.93 -0.87
CA ALA A 39 -9.77 -5.02 0.08
C ALA A 39 -9.46 -5.67 1.44
N ARG A 40 -10.07 -6.81 1.75
CA ARG A 40 -9.81 -7.54 3.00
C ARG A 40 -8.50 -8.33 2.90
N ARG A 41 -7.79 -8.41 4.02
CA ARG A 41 -6.64 -9.33 4.15
C ARG A 41 -7.16 -10.75 4.35
N MET A 42 -6.70 -11.69 3.54
CA MET A 42 -7.08 -13.10 3.67
C MET A 42 -6.27 -13.78 4.78
N PRO A 43 -6.86 -14.73 5.54
CA PRO A 43 -6.09 -15.55 6.48
C PRO A 43 -4.93 -16.24 5.75
N GLY A 44 -3.70 -16.06 6.27
CA GLY A 44 -2.48 -16.60 5.66
C GLY A 44 -1.75 -15.64 4.72
N GLU A 45 -2.30 -14.47 4.39
CA GLU A 45 -1.54 -13.42 3.70
C GLU A 45 -0.52 -12.78 4.65
N LEU A 46 0.74 -12.72 4.20
CA LEU A 46 1.81 -12.01 4.89
C LEU A 46 1.48 -10.51 4.99
N ALA A 47 2.19 -9.80 5.87
CA ALA A 47 2.12 -8.34 5.90
C ALA A 47 2.59 -7.79 4.55
N SER A 48 1.97 -6.70 4.10
CA SER A 48 2.43 -5.99 2.92
C SER A 48 3.85 -5.49 3.17
N ASP A 49 4.77 -5.83 2.28
CA ASP A 49 6.15 -5.34 2.30
C ASP A 49 6.31 -4.02 1.51
N ALA A 50 5.23 -3.49 0.93
CA ALA A 50 5.26 -2.24 0.19
C ALA A 50 5.69 -1.07 1.09
N GLY A 51 6.68 -0.29 0.65
CA GLY A 51 7.22 0.84 1.43
C GLY A 51 8.21 0.45 2.52
N VAL A 52 8.39 -0.83 2.83
CA VAL A 52 9.32 -1.29 3.87
C VAL A 52 10.76 -0.95 3.50
N SER A 53 11.15 -1.12 2.22
CA SER A 53 12.51 -0.85 1.76
C SER A 53 12.86 0.64 1.86
N GLU A 54 11.90 1.50 1.53
CA GLU A 54 11.98 2.95 1.53
C GLU A 54 12.08 3.47 2.97
N VAL A 55 11.25 2.95 3.88
CA VAL A 55 11.31 3.28 5.31
C VAL A 55 12.63 2.78 5.91
N GLN A 56 13.11 1.60 5.55
CA GLN A 56 14.41 1.10 6.03
C GLN A 56 15.58 1.96 5.51
N ALA A 57 15.56 2.38 4.25
CA ALA A 57 16.55 3.27 3.67
C ALA A 57 16.53 4.64 4.38
N GLN A 58 15.33 5.18 4.61
CA GLN A 58 15.13 6.43 5.35
C GLN A 58 15.62 6.33 6.79
N ALA A 59 15.30 5.24 7.49
CA ALA A 59 15.75 4.99 8.86
C ALA A 59 17.28 4.90 8.94
N LYS A 60 17.92 4.21 8.00
CA LYS A 60 19.38 4.17 7.88
C LYS A 60 19.93 5.58 7.68
N ALA A 61 19.43 6.34 6.70
CA ALA A 61 19.87 7.71 6.43
C ALA A 61 19.73 8.64 7.65
N CYS A 62 18.59 8.59 8.35
CA CYS A 62 18.35 9.36 9.57
C CYS A 62 19.27 8.93 10.73
N SER A 63 19.53 7.62 10.90
CA SER A 63 20.43 7.11 11.94
C SER A 63 21.89 7.54 11.73
N PHE A 64 22.33 7.66 10.47
CA PHE A 64 23.64 8.22 10.12
C PHE A 64 23.73 9.73 10.41
N SER A 65 22.65 10.47 10.18
CA SER A 65 22.59 11.91 10.49
C SER A 65 22.75 12.17 11.99
N PHE A 66 22.07 11.39 12.84
CA PHE A 66 22.15 11.54 14.30
C PHE A 66 23.58 11.26 14.83
N ARG A 67 24.26 10.21 14.34
CA ARG A 67 25.65 9.90 14.72
C ARG A 67 26.64 11.00 14.31
N ARG A 68 26.44 11.67 13.17
CA ARG A 68 27.29 12.79 12.72
C ARG A 68 27.13 14.02 13.62
N VAL A 69 25.90 14.34 14.02
CA VAL A 69 25.61 15.48 14.90
C VAL A 69 26.25 15.29 16.28
N VAL A 70 26.18 14.08 16.85
CA VAL A 70 26.78 13.77 18.16
C VAL A 70 28.32 13.85 18.09
N LYS A 71 28.96 13.28 17.06
CA LYS A 71 30.43 13.38 16.90
C LYS A 71 30.92 14.82 16.74
N LYS A 72 30.16 15.68 16.06
CA LYS A 72 30.55 17.09 15.85
C LYS A 72 30.43 17.94 17.12
N ARG A 73 29.61 17.53 18.10
CA ARG A 73 29.43 18.22 19.40
C ARG A 73 30.46 17.84 20.47
N ILE A 74 31.09 16.68 20.37
CA ILE A 74 32.11 16.21 21.35
C ILE A 74 33.52 16.67 20.94
N ALA A 75 33.71 17.14 19.71
CA ALA A 75 34.98 17.61 19.17
C ALA A 75 35.22 19.12 19.33
N VAL A 76 34.54 19.78 20.28
CA VAL A 76 34.75 21.20 20.66
C VAL A 76 35.29 21.24 22.07
#